data_AF-G7VAX6-F1
#
_entry.id   AF-G7VAX6-F1
#
_cell.length_a   1.000
_cell.length_b   1.000
_cell.length_c   1.000
_cell.angle_alpha   90.00
_cell.angle_beta   90.00
_cell.angle_gamma   90.00
#
_symmetry.space_group_name_H-M   'P 1'
#
loop_
_entity.id
_entity.type
_entity.pdbx_description
1 polymer ?
#
loop_
_entity_poly.entity_id
_entity_poly.type
_entity_poly.pdbx_seq_one_letter_code
_entity_poly.pdbx_strand_id
1 'polypeptide(L)'
;MGYVIWKLFPPLGKQERKDAKLPTVRGKPVYIGGVLLIGVAEKGEFDVKRRKLISIEIKDAGGHSYYLDTSTTRVKITREYVDLDVAALPKFFEIKVREVNGMIEELKKSRSELDKSYHKLEEALLKGVIGMDVYNEQIKRLQEREKRLRNACIDMEKSVASVGQSLSQLKMELEKKRERLEAKRLLDKLDESEAEELGKILNTLGSINALSHLITSSIIQLRLIC
;
A
#
# COMPACT_ATOMS: atom_id res chain seq x y z
N MET A 1 113.96 31.75 9.19
CA MET A 1 112.62 32.39 9.07
C MET A 1 111.62 31.25 8.84
N GLY A 2 110.59 30.96 9.62
CA GLY A 2 110.00 31.48 10.86
C GLY A 2 108.68 30.69 11.09
N TYR A 3 108.37 30.37 12.35
CA TYR A 3 107.05 30.04 12.98
C TYR A 3 106.09 29.02 12.28
N VAL A 4 105.89 27.79 12.81
CA VAL A 4 104.95 27.34 13.89
C VAL A 4 103.47 27.64 13.63
N ILE A 5 102.62 26.60 13.56
CA ILE A 5 101.34 26.46 14.28
C ILE A 5 100.96 24.96 14.34
N TRP A 6 100.58 24.51 15.54
CA TRP A 6 100.23 23.13 15.91
C TRP A 6 98.70 22.94 16.01
N LYS A 7 98.27 21.70 15.73
CA LYS A 7 97.18 20.91 16.37
C LYS A 7 95.72 20.88 15.83
N LEU A 8 95.21 19.63 15.93
CA LEU A 8 93.84 19.13 16.20
C LEU A 8 92.88 18.89 15.01
N PHE A 9 92.55 17.62 14.70
CA PHE A 9 91.24 16.96 14.89
C PHE A 9 91.30 15.43 14.53
N PRO A 10 90.43 14.57 15.13
CA PRO A 10 90.59 13.10 15.30
C PRO A 10 89.90 12.25 14.19
N PRO A 11 89.94 10.90 14.21
CA PRO A 11 89.52 10.09 13.06
C PRO A 11 88.00 10.05 12.95
N LEU A 12 87.49 10.32 11.74
CA LEU A 12 86.07 10.21 11.42
C LEU A 12 85.60 8.77 11.60
N GLY A 13 84.73 8.59 12.59
CA GLY A 13 84.13 7.34 12.98
C GLY A 13 83.18 6.74 11.95
N LYS A 14 83.01 5.43 12.11
CA LYS A 14 81.85 4.58 11.80
C LYS A 14 80.68 5.31 11.12
N GLN A 15 80.49 5.00 9.83
CA GLN A 15 79.20 5.18 9.16
C GLN A 15 78.13 4.34 9.88
N GLU A 16 77.29 5.01 10.66
CA GLU A 16 76.04 4.47 11.16
C GLU A 16 75.16 4.04 9.98
N ARG A 17 74.71 2.79 10.01
CA ARG A 17 73.70 2.25 9.11
C ARG A 17 72.43 3.08 9.28
N LYS A 18 72.09 3.91 8.30
CA LYS A 18 70.77 4.55 8.21
C LYS A 18 69.69 3.46 8.27
N ASP A 19 68.84 3.53 9.28
CA ASP A 19 67.59 2.77 9.34
C ASP A 19 66.79 3.04 8.06
N ALA A 20 66.73 2.04 7.19
CA ALA A 20 65.97 2.11 5.95
C ALA A 20 64.48 2.15 6.31
N LYS A 21 63.86 3.32 6.18
CA LYS A 21 62.41 3.52 6.33
C LYS A 21 61.66 2.50 5.48
N LEU A 22 60.71 1.78 6.08
CA LEU A 22 59.82 0.86 5.36
C LEU A 22 59.05 1.62 4.26
N PRO A 23 58.83 1.00 3.09
CA PRO A 23 58.12 1.64 2.00
C PRO A 23 56.64 1.82 2.35
N THR A 24 56.14 3.05 2.25
CA THR A 24 54.72 3.36 2.46
C THR A 24 53.89 2.79 1.30
N VAL A 25 52.85 2.00 1.59
CA VAL A 25 51.92 1.46 0.56
C VAL A 25 50.57 2.17 0.55
N ARG A 26 50.17 2.82 1.64
CA ARG A 26 48.88 3.47 1.78
C ARG A 26 48.62 4.54 0.71
N GLY A 27 47.41 4.55 0.16
CA GLY A 27 46.95 5.49 -0.85
C GLY A 27 47.43 5.18 -2.27
N LYS A 28 48.20 4.11 -2.48
CA LYS A 28 48.73 3.76 -3.80
C LYS A 28 47.76 2.83 -4.54
N PRO A 29 47.56 3.03 -5.85
CA PRO A 29 46.89 2.05 -6.69
C PRO A 29 47.69 0.74 -6.70
N VAL A 30 46.98 -0.38 -6.64
CA VAL A 30 47.53 -1.73 -6.63
C VAL A 30 47.21 -2.41 -7.95
N TYR A 31 48.24 -2.89 -8.62
CA TYR A 31 48.15 -3.63 -9.88
C TYR A 31 48.58 -5.08 -9.69
N ILE A 32 48.10 -5.96 -10.56
CA ILE A 32 48.66 -7.29 -10.78
C ILE A 32 49.26 -7.35 -12.18
N GLY A 33 50.53 -7.75 -12.27
CA GLY A 33 51.27 -7.91 -13.52
C GLY A 33 51.44 -6.62 -14.32
N GLY A 34 51.34 -5.46 -13.67
CA GLY A 34 51.41 -4.14 -14.30
C GLY A 34 50.21 -3.76 -15.18
N VAL A 35 49.16 -4.58 -15.22
CA VAL A 35 48.02 -4.38 -16.15
C VAL A 35 46.69 -4.30 -15.41
N LEU A 36 46.43 -5.21 -14.48
CA LEU A 36 45.14 -5.30 -13.80
C LEU A 36 45.11 -4.42 -12.56
N LEU A 37 44.39 -3.29 -12.62
CA LEU A 37 44.11 -2.48 -11.44
C LEU A 37 43.11 -3.23 -10.54
N ILE A 38 43.49 -3.52 -9.31
CA ILE A 38 42.63 -4.22 -8.34
C ILE A 38 42.07 -3.33 -7.23
N GLY A 39 42.64 -2.13 -7.04
CA GLY A 39 42.12 -1.15 -6.09
C GLY A 39 43.18 -0.20 -5.55
N VAL A 40 42.89 0.42 -4.41
CA VAL A 40 43.79 1.32 -3.69
C VAL A 40 44.19 0.69 -2.36
N ALA A 41 45.49 0.66 -2.07
CA ALA A 41 46.03 0.13 -0.83
C ALA A 41 45.63 1.00 0.36
N GLU A 42 44.97 0.43 1.36
CA GLU A 42 44.63 1.12 2.60
C GLU A 42 45.69 0.91 3.68
N LYS A 43 46.13 -0.34 3.84
CA LYS A 43 47.16 -0.75 4.80
C LYS A 43 48.01 -1.87 4.21
N GLY A 44 49.21 -2.05 4.74
CA GLY A 44 50.05 -3.21 4.41
C GLY A 44 50.89 -3.64 5.60
N GLU A 45 51.02 -4.94 5.76
CA GLU A 45 51.80 -5.56 6.83
C GLU A 45 53.14 -6.04 6.29
N PHE A 46 54.22 -5.69 6.99
CA PHE A 46 55.59 -6.02 6.56
C PHE A 46 56.28 -6.96 7.55
N ASP A 47 56.97 -7.96 7.01
CA ASP A 47 58.01 -8.67 7.74
C ASP A 47 59.24 -7.77 7.83
N VAL A 48 59.51 -7.21 9.01
CA VAL A 48 60.64 -6.30 9.26
C VAL A 48 61.99 -7.01 9.04
N LYS A 49 62.08 -8.31 9.31
CA LYS A 49 63.33 -9.09 9.16
C LYS A 49 63.64 -9.36 7.69
N ARG A 50 62.60 -9.69 6.91
CA ARG A 50 62.73 -10.00 5.47
C ARG A 50 62.51 -8.80 4.56
N ARG A 51 62.12 -7.65 5.12
CA ARG A 51 61.71 -6.43 4.41
C ARG A 51 60.70 -6.74 3.29
N LYS A 52 59.77 -7.66 3.57
CA LYS A 52 58.80 -8.18 2.60
C LYS A 52 57.38 -7.81 3.04
N LEU A 53 56.54 -7.40 2.10
CA LEU A 53 55.11 -7.23 2.33
C LEU A 53 54.46 -8.60 2.49
N ILE A 54 53.83 -8.85 3.64
CA ILE A 54 53.15 -10.11 3.98
C ILE A 54 51.70 -10.04 3.53
N SER A 55 51.01 -8.92 3.77
CA SER A 55 49.62 -8.74 3.41
C SER A 55 49.37 -7.29 3.01
N ILE A 56 48.34 -7.08 2.19
CA ILE A 56 47.88 -5.76 1.80
C ILE A 56 46.36 -5.70 1.86
N GLU A 57 45.85 -4.67 2.53
CA GLU A 57 44.43 -4.32 2.55
C GLU A 57 44.17 -3.41 1.34
N ILE A 58 43.25 -3.81 0.49
CA ILE A 58 42.93 -3.15 -0.78
C ILE A 58 41.46 -2.77 -0.75
N LYS A 59 41.18 -1.50 -1.02
CA LYS A 59 39.83 -1.01 -1.30
C LYS A 59 39.58 -1.01 -2.80
N ASP A 60 38.59 -1.75 -3.25
CA ASP A 60 38.20 -1.76 -4.66
C ASP A 60 37.37 -0.54 -5.07
N ALA A 61 37.00 -0.49 -6.35
CA ALA A 61 36.15 0.55 -6.91
C ALA A 61 34.71 0.53 -6.35
N GLY A 62 34.25 -0.61 -5.82
CA GLY A 62 32.95 -0.75 -5.15
C GLY A 62 32.97 -0.21 -3.71
N GLY A 63 34.15 0.14 -3.20
CA GLY A 63 34.34 0.63 -1.83
C GLY A 63 34.49 -0.48 -0.79
N HIS A 64 34.58 -1.74 -1.22
CA HIS A 64 34.82 -2.88 -0.33
C HIS A 64 36.33 -3.04 -0.10
N SER A 65 36.70 -3.22 1.17
CA SER A 65 38.09 -3.51 1.56
C SER A 65 38.28 -5.01 1.76
N TYR A 66 39.33 -5.57 1.17
CA TYR A 66 39.70 -6.98 1.33
C TYR A 66 41.21 -7.13 1.52
N TYR A 67 41.60 -8.22 2.17
CA TYR A 67 43.01 -8.55 2.42
C TYR A 67 43.53 -9.49 1.36
N LEU A 68 44.70 -9.17 0.82
CA LEU A 68 45.41 -10.04 -0.10
C LEU A 68 46.74 -10.46 0.54
N ASP A 69 46.91 -11.77 0.70
CA ASP A 69 48.15 -12.36 1.24
C ASP A 69 49.25 -12.37 0.17
N THR A 70 50.31 -11.60 0.42
CA THR A 70 51.49 -11.45 -0.44
C THR A 70 52.71 -12.21 0.07
N SER A 71 52.55 -13.12 1.04
CA SER A 71 53.63 -13.91 1.64
C SER A 71 54.42 -14.75 0.62
N THR A 72 53.77 -15.23 -0.44
CA THR A 72 54.37 -16.08 -1.50
C THR A 72 54.61 -15.35 -2.81
N THR A 73 54.02 -14.17 -3.01
CA THR A 73 54.18 -13.38 -4.24
C THR A 73 55.35 -12.41 -4.16
N ARG A 74 55.86 -12.03 -5.33
CA ARG A 74 56.79 -10.89 -5.46
C ARG A 74 55.96 -9.61 -5.52
N VAL A 75 56.46 -8.57 -4.87
CA VAL A 75 55.80 -7.26 -4.77
C VAL A 75 56.80 -6.18 -5.13
N LYS A 76 56.44 -5.33 -6.09
CA LYS A 76 57.20 -4.14 -6.48
C LYS A 76 56.47 -2.90 -5.97
N ILE A 77 57.08 -2.21 -5.00
CA ILE A 77 56.52 -0.98 -4.44
C ILE A 77 57.28 0.20 -5.05
N THR A 78 56.60 1.01 -5.85
CA THR A 78 57.15 2.24 -6.43
C THR A 78 56.63 3.46 -5.65
N ARG A 79 57.02 4.68 -6.03
CA ARG A 79 56.46 5.91 -5.45
C ARG A 79 54.99 6.09 -5.79
N GLU A 80 54.58 5.63 -6.97
CA GLU A 80 53.27 5.90 -7.55
C GLU A 80 52.29 4.74 -7.39
N TYR A 81 52.77 3.48 -7.33
CA TYR A 81 51.90 2.30 -7.31
C TYR A 81 52.54 1.12 -6.56
N VAL A 82 51.72 0.11 -6.28
CA VAL A 82 52.17 -1.23 -5.84
C VAL A 82 51.81 -2.20 -6.96
N ASP A 83 52.79 -3.00 -7.40
CA ASP A 83 52.57 -4.00 -8.44
C ASP A 83 52.88 -5.39 -7.88
N LEU A 84 51.89 -6.27 -7.96
CA LEU A 84 51.94 -7.65 -7.53
C LEU A 84 52.27 -8.54 -8.72
N ASP A 85 53.09 -9.55 -8.49
CA ASP A 85 53.34 -10.56 -9.51
C ASP A 85 52.06 -11.27 -9.96
N VAL A 86 52.02 -11.77 -11.20
CA VAL A 86 50.90 -12.52 -11.78
C VAL A 86 50.48 -13.72 -10.91
N ALA A 87 51.41 -14.27 -10.12
CA ALA A 87 51.10 -15.29 -9.11
C ALA A 87 50.08 -14.84 -8.03
N ALA A 88 49.73 -13.55 -7.93
CA ALA A 88 48.67 -13.04 -7.07
C ALA A 88 47.26 -13.22 -7.65
N LEU A 89 47.14 -13.48 -8.97
CA LEU A 89 45.83 -13.62 -9.65
C LEU A 89 44.93 -14.69 -9.01
N PRO A 90 45.38 -15.92 -8.72
CA PRO A 90 44.51 -16.94 -8.16
C PRO A 90 43.86 -16.52 -6.83
N LYS A 91 44.65 -15.90 -5.94
CA LYS A 91 44.14 -15.40 -4.64
C LYS A 91 43.13 -14.27 -4.82
N PHE A 92 43.39 -13.36 -5.75
CA PHE A 92 42.44 -12.28 -6.08
C PHE A 92 41.13 -12.82 -6.66
N PHE A 93 41.20 -13.78 -7.59
CA PHE A 93 40.02 -14.42 -8.15
C PHE A 93 39.23 -15.20 -7.10
N GLU A 94 39.88 -15.87 -6.16
CA GLU A 94 39.20 -16.57 -5.06
C GLU A 94 38.32 -15.62 -4.23
N ILE A 95 38.84 -14.42 -3.91
CA ILE A 95 38.11 -13.37 -3.20
C ILE A 95 36.90 -12.92 -4.02
N LYS A 96 37.08 -12.64 -5.32
CA LYS A 96 36.00 -12.18 -6.19
C LYS A 96 34.95 -13.26 -6.48
N VAL A 97 35.33 -14.53 -6.59
CA VAL A 97 34.38 -15.64 -6.72
C VAL A 97 33.54 -15.80 -5.45
N ARG A 98 34.15 -15.62 -4.26
CA ARG A 98 33.41 -15.64 -2.99
C ARG A 98 32.39 -14.50 -2.91
N GLU A 99 32.76 -13.30 -3.34
CA GLU A 99 31.87 -12.13 -3.42
C GLU A 99 30.70 -12.37 -4.37
N VAL A 100 30.98 -12.88 -5.58
CA VAL A 100 29.95 -13.23 -6.57
C VAL A 100 28.99 -14.29 -6.04
N ASN A 101 29.50 -15.33 -5.36
CA ASN A 101 28.64 -16.35 -4.76
C ASN A 101 27.76 -15.77 -3.65
N GLY A 102 28.27 -14.83 -2.85
CA GLY A 102 27.46 -14.09 -1.87
C GLY A 102 26.30 -13.34 -2.52
N MET A 103 26.60 -12.58 -3.59
CA MET A 103 25.58 -11.86 -4.36
C MET A 103 24.53 -12.81 -4.97
N ILE A 104 24.94 -13.98 -5.46
CA ILE A 104 24.02 -14.99 -6.00
C ILE A 104 23.06 -15.50 -4.91
N GLU A 105 23.55 -15.77 -3.71
CA GLU A 105 22.69 -16.24 -2.61
C GLU A 105 21.72 -15.15 -2.13
N GLU A 106 22.16 -13.88 -2.05
CA GLU A 106 21.29 -12.75 -1.76
C GLU A 106 20.21 -12.57 -2.83
N LEU A 107 20.57 -12.71 -4.11
CA LEU A 107 19.62 -12.67 -5.22
C LEU A 107 18.62 -13.83 -5.16
N LYS A 108 19.05 -15.05 -4.85
CA LYS A 108 18.16 -16.20 -4.67
C LYS A 108 17.17 -15.97 -3.53
N LYS A 109 17.65 -15.45 -2.39
CA LYS A 109 16.79 -15.11 -1.25
C LYS A 109 15.77 -14.04 -1.63
N SER A 110 16.22 -12.95 -2.25
CA SER A 110 15.37 -11.85 -2.71
C SER A 110 14.31 -12.34 -3.69
N ARG A 111 14.69 -13.18 -4.65
CA ARG A 111 13.75 -13.82 -5.59
C ARG A 111 12.69 -14.65 -4.86
N SER A 112 13.10 -15.46 -3.88
CA SER A 112 12.15 -16.28 -3.11
C SER A 112 11.15 -15.45 -2.29
N GLU A 113 11.57 -14.29 -1.78
CA GLU A 113 10.70 -13.35 -1.07
C GLU A 113 9.75 -12.63 -2.03
N LEU A 114 10.23 -12.30 -3.23
CA LEU A 114 9.43 -11.74 -4.31
C LEU A 114 8.33 -12.72 -4.76
N ASP A 115 8.68 -13.98 -4.99
CA ASP A 115 7.74 -15.04 -5.41
C ASP A 115 6.64 -15.24 -4.34
N LYS A 116 7.00 -15.25 -3.05
CA LYS A 116 6.03 -15.30 -1.94
C LYS A 116 5.11 -14.09 -1.93
N SER A 117 5.63 -12.91 -2.22
CA SER A 117 4.85 -11.66 -2.24
C SER A 117 3.88 -11.63 -3.43
N TYR A 118 4.31 -12.11 -4.60
CA TYR A 118 3.43 -12.29 -5.76
C TYR A 118 2.29 -13.25 -5.46
N HIS A 119 2.56 -14.40 -4.84
CA HIS A 119 1.52 -15.36 -4.51
C HIS A 119 0.49 -14.80 -3.51
N LYS A 120 0.95 -14.04 -2.51
CA LYS A 120 0.04 -13.33 -1.57
C LYS A 120 -0.83 -12.29 -2.28
N LEU A 121 -0.26 -11.56 -3.25
CA LEU A 121 -0.99 -10.57 -4.04
C LEU A 121 -2.06 -11.24 -4.93
N GLU A 122 -1.70 -12.35 -5.57
CA GLU A 122 -2.62 -13.16 -6.37
C GLU A 122 -3.80 -13.68 -5.54
N GLU A 123 -3.54 -14.22 -4.35
CA GLU A 123 -4.58 -14.69 -3.44
C GLU A 123 -5.50 -13.55 -2.97
N ALA A 124 -4.93 -12.39 -2.65
CA ALA A 124 -5.68 -11.20 -2.26
C ALA A 124 -6.57 -10.69 -3.42
N LEU A 125 -6.06 -10.70 -4.66
CA LEU A 125 -6.84 -10.33 -5.84
C LEU A 125 -8.00 -11.30 -6.08
N LEU A 126 -7.77 -12.61 -5.99
CA LEU A 126 -8.83 -13.62 -6.12
C LEU A 126 -9.92 -13.43 -5.05
N LYS A 127 -9.54 -13.21 -3.79
CA LYS A 127 -10.49 -12.89 -2.71
C LYS A 127 -11.26 -11.60 -2.97
N GLY A 128 -10.59 -10.58 -3.51
CA GLY A 128 -11.21 -9.31 -3.90
C GLY A 128 -12.25 -9.47 -5.02
N VAL A 129 -11.92 -10.24 -6.07
CA VAL A 129 -12.85 -10.55 -7.17
C VAL A 129 -14.07 -11.30 -6.67
N ILE A 130 -13.88 -12.35 -5.85
CA ILE A 130 -14.98 -13.10 -5.24
C ILE A 130 -15.87 -12.18 -4.39
N GLY A 131 -15.25 -11.30 -3.59
CA GLY A 131 -15.99 -10.31 -2.78
C GLY A 131 -16.83 -9.36 -3.65
N MET A 132 -16.31 -8.96 -4.80
CA MET A 132 -16.98 -8.07 -5.74
C MET A 132 -18.15 -8.77 -6.46
N ASP A 133 -18.02 -10.06 -6.80
CA ASP A 133 -19.12 -10.85 -7.36
C ASP A 133 -20.28 -10.99 -6.37
N VAL A 134 -19.98 -11.29 -5.09
CA VAL A 134 -20.98 -11.35 -4.03
C VAL A 134 -21.67 -9.99 -3.86
N TYR A 135 -20.91 -8.90 -3.87
CA TYR A 135 -21.46 -7.55 -3.77
C TYR A 135 -22.39 -7.22 -4.95
N ASN A 136 -22.00 -7.57 -6.17
CA ASN A 136 -22.83 -7.40 -7.37
C ASN A 136 -24.12 -8.21 -7.29
N GLU A 137 -24.08 -9.43 -6.76
CA GLU A 137 -25.27 -10.24 -6.54
C GLU A 137 -26.21 -9.59 -5.50
N GLN A 138 -25.65 -9.04 -4.42
CA GLN A 138 -26.44 -8.31 -3.42
C GLN A 138 -27.10 -7.07 -4.02
N ILE A 139 -26.40 -6.30 -4.87
CA ILE A 139 -26.99 -5.16 -5.60
C ILE A 139 -28.18 -5.61 -6.45
N LYS A 140 -28.03 -6.69 -7.24
CA LYS A 140 -29.13 -7.21 -8.06
C LYS A 140 -30.34 -7.59 -7.21
N ARG A 141 -30.12 -8.28 -6.09
CA ARG A 141 -31.18 -8.64 -5.14
C ARG A 141 -31.86 -7.41 -4.53
N LEU A 142 -31.10 -6.36 -4.22
CA LEU A 142 -31.65 -5.10 -3.71
C LEU A 142 -32.49 -4.39 -4.77
N GLN A 143 -32.01 -4.30 -6.01
CA GLN A 143 -32.77 -3.71 -7.12
C GLN A 143 -34.08 -4.46 -7.38
N GLU A 144 -34.07 -5.79 -7.32
CA GLU A 144 -35.30 -6.59 -7.43
C GLU A 144 -36.27 -6.33 -6.27
N ARG A 145 -35.77 -6.22 -5.04
CA ARG A 145 -36.59 -5.88 -3.88
C ARG A 145 -37.19 -4.48 -4.00
N GLU A 146 -36.40 -3.50 -4.41
CA GLU A 146 -36.87 -2.13 -4.66
C GLU A 146 -37.98 -2.13 -5.73
N LYS A 147 -37.78 -2.85 -6.84
CA LYS A 147 -38.81 -2.99 -7.87
C LYS A 147 -40.11 -3.60 -7.33
N ARG A 148 -40.01 -4.65 -6.50
CA ARG A 148 -41.19 -5.27 -5.87
C ARG A 148 -41.90 -4.31 -4.91
N LEU A 149 -41.15 -3.55 -4.12
CA LEU A 149 -41.69 -2.55 -3.20
C LEU A 149 -42.41 -1.43 -3.95
N ARG A 150 -41.80 -0.89 -5.02
CA ARG A 150 -42.45 0.12 -5.88
C ARG A 150 -43.76 -0.40 -6.49
N ASN A 151 -43.78 -1.65 -6.96
CA ASN A 151 -45.01 -2.25 -7.47
C ASN A 151 -46.07 -2.38 -6.37
N ALA A 152 -45.70 -2.87 -5.19
CA ALA A 152 -46.61 -2.97 -4.05
C ALA A 152 -47.17 -1.61 -3.62
N CYS A 153 -46.35 -0.57 -3.65
CA CYS A 153 -46.75 0.82 -3.42
C CYS A 153 -47.82 1.28 -4.43
N ILE A 154 -47.60 1.04 -5.72
CA ILE A 154 -48.55 1.39 -6.78
C ILE A 154 -49.89 0.64 -6.58
N ASP A 155 -49.84 -0.65 -6.23
CA ASP A 155 -51.04 -1.45 -6.02
C ASP A 155 -51.82 -1.01 -4.76
N MET A 156 -51.10 -0.61 -3.71
CA MET A 156 -51.71 -0.05 -2.50
C MET A 156 -52.34 1.32 -2.76
N GLU A 157 -51.68 2.20 -3.53
CA GLU A 157 -52.26 3.49 -3.93
C GLU A 157 -53.56 3.29 -4.72
N LYS A 158 -53.58 2.38 -5.69
CA LYS A 158 -54.79 2.04 -6.46
C LYS A 158 -55.91 1.52 -5.56
N SER A 159 -55.58 0.64 -4.61
CA SER A 159 -56.55 0.06 -3.69
C SER A 159 -57.18 1.14 -2.80
N VAL A 160 -56.37 2.03 -2.24
CA VAL A 160 -56.85 3.15 -1.40
C VAL A 160 -57.67 4.15 -2.22
N ALA A 161 -57.26 4.44 -3.45
CA ALA A 161 -58.04 5.28 -4.36
C ALA A 161 -59.42 4.68 -4.69
N SER A 162 -59.50 3.36 -4.90
CA SER A 162 -60.77 2.66 -5.12
C SER A 162 -61.71 2.77 -3.91
N VAL A 163 -61.18 2.66 -2.68
CA VAL A 163 -61.98 2.86 -1.46
C VAL A 163 -62.51 4.29 -1.40
N GLY A 164 -61.70 5.29 -1.76
CA GLY A 164 -62.13 6.68 -1.85
C GLY A 164 -63.27 6.91 -2.85
N GLN A 165 -63.24 6.23 -4.00
CA GLN A 165 -64.32 6.28 -4.99
C GLN A 165 -65.63 5.67 -4.46
N SER A 166 -65.57 4.49 -3.85
CA SER A 166 -66.74 3.85 -3.23
C SER A 166 -67.34 4.72 -2.12
N LEU A 167 -66.49 5.36 -1.31
CA LEU A 167 -66.92 6.27 -0.25
C LEU A 167 -67.61 7.51 -0.81
N SER A 168 -67.11 8.06 -1.92
CA SER A 168 -67.74 9.17 -2.63
C SER A 168 -69.11 8.81 -3.21
N GLN A 169 -69.25 7.61 -3.78
CA GLN A 169 -70.55 7.10 -4.26
C GLN A 169 -71.55 6.95 -3.11
N LEU A 170 -71.13 6.33 -2.00
CA LEU A 170 -71.97 6.16 -0.81
C LEU A 170 -72.40 7.52 -0.23
N LYS A 171 -71.49 8.51 -0.21
CA LYS A 171 -71.81 9.88 0.20
C LYS A 171 -72.93 10.48 -0.67
N MET A 172 -72.81 10.37 -1.99
CA MET A 172 -73.82 10.88 -2.92
C MET A 172 -75.19 10.21 -2.74
N GLU A 173 -75.23 8.90 -2.49
CA GLU A 173 -76.48 8.19 -2.23
C GLU A 173 -77.14 8.62 -0.91
N LEU A 174 -76.34 8.81 0.14
CA LEU A 174 -76.81 9.27 1.44
C LEU A 174 -77.26 10.74 1.41
N GLU A 175 -76.57 11.61 0.66
CA GLU A 175 -76.99 13.00 0.45
C GLU A 175 -78.35 13.08 -0.26
N LYS A 176 -78.56 12.26 -1.31
CA LYS A 176 -79.87 12.17 -1.98
C LYS A 176 -80.99 11.69 -1.04
N LYS A 177 -80.71 10.72 -0.17
CA LYS A 177 -81.67 10.26 0.83
C LYS A 177 -81.96 11.34 1.88
N ARG A 178 -80.91 11.99 2.36
CA ARG A 178 -81.00 13.12 3.30
C ARG A 178 -81.88 14.22 2.74
N GLU A 179 -81.63 14.68 1.51
CA GLU A 179 -82.40 15.73 0.85
C GLU A 179 -83.89 15.39 0.74
N ARG A 180 -84.23 14.13 0.41
CA ARG A 180 -85.62 13.66 0.35
C ARG A 180 -86.30 13.70 1.72
N LEU A 181 -85.62 13.27 2.78
CA LEU A 181 -86.15 13.28 4.14
C LEU A 181 -86.23 14.71 4.70
N GLU A 182 -85.26 15.57 4.42
CA GLU A 182 -85.31 16.99 4.78
C GLU A 182 -86.45 17.71 4.08
N ALA A 183 -86.71 17.41 2.80
CA ALA A 183 -87.86 17.95 2.08
C ALA A 183 -89.19 17.48 2.69
N LYS A 184 -89.32 16.21 3.10
CA LYS A 184 -90.50 15.71 3.85
C LYS A 184 -90.66 16.42 5.20
N ARG A 185 -89.55 16.64 5.91
CA ARG A 185 -89.52 17.38 7.18
C ARG A 185 -90.05 18.80 7.02
N LEU A 186 -89.66 19.49 5.95
CA LEU A 186 -90.12 20.86 5.65
C LEU A 186 -91.61 20.94 5.26
N LEU A 187 -92.21 19.82 4.87
CA LEU A 187 -93.63 19.72 4.54
C LEU A 187 -94.47 19.21 5.74
N ASP A 188 -93.88 19.08 6.93
CA ASP A 188 -94.48 18.49 8.14
C ASP A 188 -95.07 17.08 7.91
N LYS A 189 -94.47 16.31 6.99
CA LYS A 189 -94.88 14.94 6.61
C LYS A 189 -93.83 13.87 6.97
N LEU A 190 -92.96 14.17 7.92
CA LEU A 190 -91.89 13.26 8.35
C LEU A 190 -92.35 12.46 9.56
N ASP A 191 -92.36 11.14 9.42
CA ASP A 191 -92.73 10.24 10.51
C ASP A 191 -91.56 10.09 11.52
N GLU A 192 -91.86 9.68 12.75
CA GLU A 192 -90.87 9.53 13.82
C GLU A 192 -89.75 8.54 13.47
N SER A 193 -90.10 7.44 12.78
CA SER A 193 -89.12 6.47 12.24
C SER A 193 -88.22 7.08 11.16
N GLU A 194 -88.76 7.96 10.32
CA GLU A 194 -88.00 8.63 9.26
C GLU A 194 -87.08 9.72 9.85
N ALA A 195 -87.49 10.34 10.96
CA ALA A 195 -86.65 11.28 11.71
C ALA A 195 -85.44 10.59 12.35
N GLU A 196 -85.61 9.38 12.90
CA GLU A 196 -84.50 8.57 13.40
C GLU A 196 -83.55 8.15 12.26
N GLU A 197 -84.08 7.77 11.10
CA GLU A 197 -83.28 7.45 9.91
C GLU A 197 -82.47 8.66 9.41
N LEU A 198 -83.07 9.85 9.39
CA LEU A 198 -82.37 11.10 9.04
C LEU A 198 -81.20 11.37 10.00
N GLY A 199 -81.40 11.16 11.31
CA GLY A 199 -80.33 11.28 12.31
C GLY A 199 -79.17 10.29 12.06
N LYS A 200 -79.49 9.04 11.70
CA LYS A 200 -78.50 8.01 11.32
C LYS A 200 -77.73 8.41 10.05
N ILE A 201 -78.42 8.96 9.05
CA ILE A 201 -77.80 9.44 7.80
C ILE A 201 -76.83 10.59 8.08
N LEU A 202 -77.21 11.57 8.90
CA LEU A 202 -76.34 12.70 9.26
C LEU A 202 -75.07 12.23 9.99
N ASN A 203 -75.21 11.32 10.95
CA ASN A 203 -74.07 10.73 11.66
C ASN A 203 -73.14 9.96 10.68
N THR A 204 -73.72 9.17 9.78
CA THR A 204 -72.97 8.40 8.79
C THR A 204 -72.22 9.31 7.81
N LEU A 205 -72.83 10.40 7.34
CA LEU A 205 -72.18 11.41 6.51
C LEU A 205 -71.00 12.08 7.24
N GLY A 206 -71.13 12.32 8.55
CA GLY A 206 -70.03 12.79 9.40
C GLY A 206 -68.85 11.81 9.42
N SER A 207 -69.12 10.52 9.63
CA SER A 207 -68.10 9.46 9.59
C SER A 207 -67.44 9.34 8.21
N ILE A 208 -68.21 9.45 7.13
CA ILE A 208 -67.72 9.41 5.74
C ILE A 208 -66.77 10.57 5.45
N ASN A 209 -67.07 11.78 5.90
CA ASN A 209 -66.17 12.93 5.72
C ASN A 209 -64.85 12.72 6.49
N ALA A 210 -64.91 12.22 7.73
CA ALA A 210 -63.71 11.89 8.49
C ALA A 210 -62.85 10.82 7.78
N LEU A 211 -63.48 9.76 7.26
CA LEU A 211 -62.80 8.72 6.49
C LEU A 211 -62.19 9.26 5.19
N SER A 212 -62.86 10.19 4.51
CA SER A 212 -62.34 10.81 3.27
C SER A 212 -61.06 11.60 3.54
N HIS A 213 -60.99 12.33 4.65
CA HIS A 213 -59.78 13.02 5.08
C HIS A 213 -58.65 12.05 5.43
N LEU A 214 -58.95 10.94 6.12
CA LEU A 214 -57.96 9.91 6.44
C LEU A 214 -57.40 9.24 5.18
N ILE A 215 -58.25 8.87 4.22
CA ILE A 215 -57.83 8.29 2.93
C ILE A 215 -56.89 9.26 2.18
N THR A 216 -57.25 10.54 2.13
CA THR A 216 -56.43 11.57 1.47
C THR A 216 -55.06 11.68 2.14
N SER A 217 -55.03 11.70 3.48
CA SER A 217 -53.78 11.71 4.26
C SER A 217 -52.94 10.47 4.00
N SER A 218 -53.55 9.27 3.99
CA SER A 218 -52.86 8.02 3.73
C SER A 218 -52.26 7.96 2.32
N ILE A 219 -52.94 8.48 1.30
CA ILE A 219 -52.38 8.56 -0.07
C ILE A 219 -51.15 9.48 -0.11
N ILE A 220 -51.22 10.64 0.54
CA ILE A 220 -50.08 11.57 0.60
C ILE A 220 -48.90 10.91 1.31
N GLN A 221 -49.14 10.26 2.46
CA GLN A 221 -48.10 9.53 3.19
C GLN A 221 -47.50 8.41 2.35
N LEU A 222 -48.31 7.66 1.62
CA LEU A 222 -47.83 6.58 0.74
C LEU A 222 -46.90 7.14 -0.34
N ARG A 223 -47.29 8.23 -1.00
CA ARG A 223 -46.48 8.89 -2.03
C ARG A 223 -45.14 9.45 -1.52
N LEU A 224 -45.05 9.80 -0.24
CA LEU A 224 -43.81 10.26 0.38
C LEU A 224 -42.84 9.10 0.67
N ILE A 225 -43.33 7.86 0.75
CA ILE A 225 -42.55 6.69 1.14
C ILE A 225 -42.06 5.86 -0.08
N CYS A 226 -42.72 5.95 -1.24
CA CYS A 226 -42.61 4.97 -2.34
C CYS A 226 -41.54 5.19 -3.44
#